data_AF-A0ABD6PS71-F1
#
_entry.id   AF-A0ABD6PS71-F1
#
_cell.length_a   1.000
_cell.length_b   1.000
_cell.length_c   1.000
_cell.angle_alpha   90.00
_cell.angle_beta   90.00
_cell.angle_gamma   90.00
#
_symmetry.space_group_name_H-M   'P 1'
#
loop_
_entity.id
_entity.type
_entity.pdbx_description
1 polymer ?
#
loop_
_entity_poly.entity_id
_entity_poly.type
_entity_poly.pdbx_seq_one_letter_code
_entity_poly.pdbx_strand_id
1 'polypeptide(L)' 'MINNMEFGYTPANLKRLRQEYGLTQQQVADITKSALPTAQRWEMMPGQKNYINMPHTKWLELLQFIAQR' A
#
# COMPACT_ATOMS: atom_id res chain seq x y z
N MET A 1 9.49 14.32 -1.16
CA MET A 1 10.49 13.48 -1.86
C MET A 1 10.80 12.30 -0.95
N ILE A 2 10.36 11.09 -1.29
CA ILE A 2 10.60 9.90 -0.46
C ILE A 2 12.06 9.49 -0.61
N ASN A 3 12.90 9.95 0.31
CA ASN A 3 14.35 9.77 0.24
C ASN A 3 14.83 8.39 0.72
N ASN A 4 13.91 7.47 1.04
CA ASN A 4 14.25 6.18 1.66
C ASN A 4 13.15 5.13 1.40
N MET A 5 12.74 4.93 0.16
CA MET A 5 11.98 3.71 -0.16
C MET A 5 12.92 2.54 0.09
N GLU A 6 12.56 1.61 0.98
CA GLU A 6 13.25 0.31 0.98
C GLU A 6 13.16 -0.25 -0.45
N PHE A 7 14.21 -0.88 -0.97
CA PHE A 7 14.19 -1.43 -2.32
C PHE A 7 13.04 -2.45 -2.46
N GLY A 8 11.93 -2.06 -3.09
CA GLY A 8 10.79 -2.93 -3.40
C GLY A 8 9.45 -2.53 -2.75
N TYR A 9 8.39 -3.31 -3.02
CA TYR A 9 7.08 -3.13 -2.38
C TYR A 9 7.07 -3.86 -1.02
N THR A 10 7.35 -3.14 0.06
CA THR A 10 7.23 -3.69 1.42
C THR A 10 5.95 -3.18 2.10
N PRO A 11 5.36 -3.93 3.05
CA PRO A 11 4.26 -3.43 3.88
C PRO A 11 4.60 -2.12 4.58
N ALA A 12 5.87 -1.93 4.97
CA ALA A 12 6.36 -0.69 5.56
C ALA A 12 6.33 0.47 4.54
N ASN A 13 6.76 0.24 3.29
CA ASN A 13 6.68 1.23 2.22
C ASN A 13 5.22 1.61 1.89
N LEU A 14 4.29 0.64 1.84
CA LEU A 14 2.87 0.92 1.63
C LEU A 14 2.31 1.85 2.73
N LYS A 15 2.60 1.53 4.00
CA LYS A 15 2.16 2.34 5.13
C LYS A 15 2.73 3.75 5.09
N ARG A 16 4.03 3.90 4.76
CA ARG A 16 4.70 5.19 4.64
C ARG A 16 4.14 6.02 3.49
N LEU A 17 3.98 5.42 2.32
CA LEU A 17 3.37 6.05 1.14
C LEU A 17 1.97 6.57 1.49
N ARG A 18 1.14 5.71 2.10
CA ARG A 18 -0.21 6.07 2.53
C ARG A 18 -0.19 7.28 3.48
N GLN A 19 0.70 7.29 4.47
CA GLN A 19 0.83 8.40 5.42
C GLN A 19 1.32 9.70 4.76
N GLU A 20 2.30 9.62 3.86
CA GLU A 20 2.86 10.79 3.18
C GLU A 20 1.80 11.50 2.32
N TYR A 21 0.96 10.74 1.63
CA TYR A 21 -0.12 11.27 0.79
C TYR A 21 -1.46 11.46 1.53
N GLY A 22 -1.47 11.30 2.86
CA GLY A 22 -2.67 11.52 3.69
C GLY A 22 -3.82 10.55 3.41
N LEU A 23 -3.53 9.36 2.87
CA LEU A 23 -4.53 8.36 2.50
C LEU A 23 -4.94 7.51 3.70
N THR A 24 -6.20 7.07 3.75
CA THR A 24 -6.67 6.08 4.73
C THR A 24 -6.56 4.66 4.17
N GLN A 25 -6.60 3.64 5.03
CA GLN A 25 -6.59 2.24 4.58
C GLN A 25 -7.80 1.93 3.67
N GLN A 26 -8.93 2.58 3.94
CA GLN A 26 -10.13 2.48 3.11
C GLN A 26 -9.93 3.15 1.75
N GLN A 27 -9.26 4.30 1.66
CA GLN A 27 -8.94 4.90 0.37
C GLN A 27 -7.98 4.04 -0.45
N VAL A 28 -6.96 3.45 0.18
CA VAL A 28 -6.07 2.49 -0.50
C VAL A 28 -6.87 1.30 -1.04
N ALA A 29 -7.80 0.77 -0.24
CA ALA A 29 -8.68 -0.32 -0.66
C ALA A 29 -9.56 0.09 -1.87
N ASP A 30 -10.16 1.28 -1.83
CA ASP A 30 -11.01 1.82 -2.89
C ASP A 30 -10.24 2.03 -4.21
N ILE A 31 -9.09 2.70 -4.15
CA ILE A 31 -8.19 2.94 -5.30
C ILE A 31 -7.78 1.62 -5.94
N THR A 32 -7.44 0.64 -5.11
CA THR A 32 -6.99 -0.68 -5.57
C THR A 32 -8.15 -1.64 -5.81
N LYS A 33 -9.41 -1.19 -5.77
CA LYS A 33 -10.62 -2.02 -5.95
C LYS A 33 -10.58 -3.31 -5.13
N SER A 34 -10.09 -3.20 -3.91
CA SER A 34 -9.89 -4.31 -2.98
C SER A 34 -10.70 -4.09 -1.71
N ALA A 35 -10.94 -5.16 -0.95
CA ALA A 35 -11.63 -5.02 0.32
C ALA A 35 -10.73 -4.36 1.37
N LEU A 36 -11.32 -3.59 2.29
CA LEU A 36 -10.61 -3.02 3.45
C LEU A 36 -9.73 -4.04 4.21
N PRO A 37 -10.21 -5.25 4.58
CA PRO A 37 -9.37 -6.23 5.26
C PRO A 37 -8.17 -6.68 4.41
N THR A 38 -8.26 -6.66 3.08
CA THR A 38 -7.15 -6.97 2.18
C THR A 38 -6.08 -5.88 2.27
N ALA A 39 -6.48 -4.61 2.20
CA ALA A 39 -5.56 -3.49 2.35
C ALA A 39 -4.87 -3.46 3.72
N GLN A 40 -5.61 -3.77 4.80
CA GLN A 40 -5.05 -3.89 6.14
C GLN A 40 -3.98 -4.97 6.24
N ARG A 41 -4.19 -6.11 5.59
CA ARG A 41 -3.23 -7.22 5.59
C ARG A 41 -1.99 -6.93 4.74
N TRP A 42 -2.10 -6.09 3.70
CA TRP A 42 -0.93 -5.62 2.95
C TRP A 42 0.00 -4.75 3.77
N GLU A 43 -0.48 -4.09 4.83
CA GLU A 43 0.34 -3.32 5.77
C GLU A 43 0.83 -4.16 6.97
N MET A 44 0.46 -5.45 7.06
CA MET A 44 0.96 -6.33 8.12
C MET A 44 2.42 -6.73 7.88
N MET A 45 3.14 -7.02 8.96
CA MET A 45 4.54 -7.46 8.85
C MET A 45 4.63 -8.89 8.27
N PRO A 46 5.64 -9.16 7.42
CA PRO A 46 5.90 -10.51 6.94
C PRO A 46 6.22 -11.42 8.13
N GLY A 47 5.53 -12.54 8.25
CA GLY A 47 5.60 -13.47 9.39
C GLY A 47 4.36 -13.50 10.28
N GLN A 48 3.42 -12.56 10.11
CA GLN A 48 2.10 -12.65 10.74
C GLN A 48 1.20 -13.65 9.99
N LYS A 49 0.38 -14.43 10.72
CA LYS A 49 -0.49 -15.49 10.15
C LYS A 49 -1.43 -15.00 9.03
N ASN A 50 -1.81 -13.72 9.07
CA ASN A 50 -2.72 -13.11 8.11
C ASN A 50 -2.03 -12.14 7.13
N TYR A 51 -0.70 -12.11 7.10
CA TYR A 51 0.05 -11.32 6.13
C TYR A 51 -0.27 -11.80 4.72
N ILE A 52 -0.59 -10.84 3.83
CA ILE A 52 -0.67 -11.10 2.40
C ILE A 52 0.16 -10.06 1.66
N ASN A 53 0.79 -10.51 0.58
CA ASN A 53 1.48 -9.61 -0.33
C ASN A 53 0.47 -8.81 -1.15
N MET A 54 0.81 -7.55 -1.40
CA MET A 54 0.11 -6.74 -2.38
C MET A 54 0.53 -7.19 -3.79
N PRO A 55 -0.42 -7.47 -4.70
CA PRO A 55 -0.09 -7.73 -6.08
C PRO A 55 0.59 -6.52 -6.72
N HIS A 56 1.61 -6.75 -7.54
CA HIS A 56 2.35 -5.66 -8.20
C HIS A 56 1.44 -4.76 -9.06
N THR A 57 0.43 -5.33 -9.72
CA THR A 57 -0.56 -4.57 -10.50
C THR A 57 -1.33 -3.56 -9.65
N LYS A 58 -1.75 -3.95 -8.45
CA LYS A 58 -2.44 -3.07 -7.49
C LYS A 58 -1.52 -1.96 -6.99
N TRP A 59 -0.24 -2.27 -6.81
CA TRP A 59 0.76 -1.28 -6.41
C TRP A 59 0.95 -0.21 -7.49
N LEU A 60 1.00 -0.60 -8.76
CA LEU A 60 1.04 0.33 -9.88
C LEU A 60 -0.22 1.19 -9.97
N GLU A 61 -1.42 0.63 -9.76
CA GLU A 61 -2.67 1.40 -9.71
C GLU A 61 -2.62 2.49 -8.62
N LEU A 62 -2.14 2.15 -7.42
CA LEU A 62 -1.99 3.10 -6.32
C LEU A 62 -0.98 4.21 -6.65
N LEU A 63 0.19 3.85 -7.21
CA LEU A 63 1.20 4.82 -7.62
C LEU A 63 0.71 5.73 -8.75
N GLN A 64 -0.02 5.18 -9.72
CA GLN A 64 -0.58 5.97 -10.82
C GLN A 64 -1.60 6.99 -10.31
N PHE A 65 -2.47 6.60 -9.37
CA PHE A 65 -3.40 7.52 -8.72
C PHE A 65 -2.68 8.65 -8.00
N ILE A 66 -1.62 8.32 -7.26
CA ILE A 66 -0.79 9.29 -6.53
C ILE A 66 -0.06 10.23 -7.49
N ALA A 67 0.47 9.72 -8.60
CA ALA A 67 1.21 10.50 -9.59
C ALA A 67 0.31 11.44 -10.41
N GLN A 68 -0.99 11.16 -10.51
CA GLN A 68 -1.97 12.02 -11.18
C GLN A 68 -2.57 13.11 -10.28
N ARG A 69 -2.17 13.16 -9.00
CA ARG A 69 -2.68 14.12 -8.01
C ARG A 69 -1.71 15.27 -7.81
#